data_AF-A0A7C1LI87-F1
#
_entry.id   AF-A0A7C1LI87-F1
#
_cell.length_a   1.000
_cell.length_b   1.000
_cell.length_c   1.000
_cell.angle_alpha   90.00
_cell.angle_beta   90.00
_cell.angle_gamma   90.00
#
_symmetry.space_group_name_H-M   'P 1'
#
loop_
_entity.id
_entity.type
_entity.pdbx_description
1 polymer ?
#
loop_
_entity_poly.entity_id
_entity_poly.type
_entity_poly.pdbx_seq_one_letter_code
_entity_poly.pdbx_strand_id
1 'polypeptide(L)'
;MSKIEIKPLVKKARKFISTSKLLLNHEDFDSSVSRTYYAMFYIVEALLLSKNLKFKSHRGVISGFGQHFINTNIFPKIMSDRLRNAIG
;
A
#
# COMPACT_ATOMS: atom_id res chain seq x y z
N MET A 1 -13.03 -7.85 -15.12
CA MET A 1 -12.11 -8.68 -14.30
C MET A 1 -11.51 -7.95 -13.08
N SER A 2 -11.22 -6.64 -13.11
CA SER A 2 -10.51 -5.94 -12.02
C SER A 2 -11.24 -5.83 -10.67
N LYS A 3 -12.58 -5.67 -10.65
CA LYS A 3 -13.35 -5.50 -9.40
C LYS A 3 -13.26 -6.69 -8.42
N ILE A 4 -13.00 -7.90 -8.91
CA ILE A 4 -12.89 -9.11 -8.08
C ILE A 4 -11.60 -9.11 -7.28
N GLU A 5 -10.50 -8.59 -7.83
CA GLU A 5 -9.18 -8.57 -7.17
C GLU A 5 -9.01 -7.39 -6.19
N ILE A 6 -9.73 -6.28 -6.40
CA ILE A 6 -9.64 -5.08 -5.55
C ILE A 6 -10.18 -5.31 -4.12
N LYS A 7 -11.35 -5.93 -3.98
CA LYS A 7 -11.99 -6.13 -2.67
C LYS A 7 -11.11 -6.95 -1.70
N PRO A 8 -10.50 -8.09 -2.10
CA PRO A 8 -9.57 -8.83 -1.27
C PRO A 8 -8.38 -8.00 -0.79
N LEU A 9 -7.77 -7.19 -1.66
CA LEU A 9 -6.64 -6.32 -1.31
C LEU A 9 -7.02 -5.30 -0.25
N VAL A 10 -8.16 -4.62 -0.43
CA VAL A 10 -8.69 -3.67 0.55
C VAL A 10 -8.99 -4.35 1.89
N LYS A 11 -9.59 -5.56 1.86
CA LYS A 11 -9.84 -6.35 3.08
C LYS A 11 -8.53 -6.71 3.79
N LYS A 12 -7.51 -7.12 3.05
CA LYS A 12 -6.18 -7.46 3.59
C LYS A 12 -5.50 -6.25 4.21
N ALA A 13 -5.53 -5.10 3.54
CA ALA A 13 -5.01 -3.85 4.07
C ALA A 13 -5.69 -3.46 5.40
N ARG A 14 -7.03 -3.53 5.47
CA ARG A 14 -7.77 -3.25 6.71
C ARG A 14 -7.38 -4.20 7.84
N LYS A 15 -7.24 -5.50 7.56
CA LYS A 15 -6.76 -6.47 8.54
C LYS A 15 -5.38 -6.08 9.07
N PHE A 16 -4.46 -5.71 8.19
CA PHE A 16 -3.10 -5.34 8.58
C PHE A 16 -3.05 -4.06 9.41
N ILE A 17 -3.88 -3.04 9.12
CA ILE A 17 -4.02 -1.87 9.98
C ILE A 17 -4.60 -2.24 11.36
N SER A 18 -5.56 -3.16 11.42
CA SER A 18 -6.07 -3.64 12.70
C SER A 18 -4.97 -4.34 13.50
N THR A 19 -4.16 -5.19 12.84
CA THR A 19 -3.04 -5.88 13.49
C THR A 19 -1.93 -4.91 13.91
N SER A 20 -1.60 -3.88 13.11
CA SER A 20 -0.55 -2.92 13.47
C SER A 20 -0.89 -2.14 14.73
N LYS A 21 -2.16 -1.79 14.93
CA LYS A 21 -2.64 -1.15 16.17
C LYS A 21 -2.49 -2.04 17.39
N LEU A 22 -2.78 -3.35 17.26
CA LEU A 22 -2.56 -4.30 18.35
C LEU A 22 -1.08 -4.41 18.70
N LEU A 23 -0.22 -4.57 17.69
CA LEU A 23 1.23 -4.67 17.86
C LEU A 23 1.82 -3.41 18.51
N LEU A 24 1.31 -2.23 18.13
CA LEU A 24 1.70 -0.96 18.73
C LEU A 24 1.40 -0.92 20.23
N ASN A 25 0.22 -1.41 20.65
CA ASN A 25 -0.15 -1.49 22.06
C ASN A 25 0.69 -2.51 22.86
N HIS A 26 1.33 -3.46 22.16
CA HIS A 26 2.24 -4.43 22.73
C HIS A 26 3.72 -4.01 22.62
N GLU A 27 3.99 -2.76 22.21
CA GLU A 27 5.33 -2.21 22.01
C GLU A 27 6.18 -2.99 20.98
N ASP A 28 5.55 -3.83 20.15
CA ASP A 28 6.18 -4.48 19.00
C ASP A 28 6.15 -3.54 17.79
N PHE A 29 7.03 -2.54 17.84
CA PHE A 29 7.09 -1.46 16.87
C PHE A 29 7.50 -1.95 15.47
N ASP A 30 8.48 -2.84 15.37
CA ASP A 30 8.99 -3.36 14.10
C ASP A 30 7.90 -4.12 13.33
N SER A 31 7.15 -4.97 14.04
CA SER A 31 6.01 -5.66 13.43
C SER A 31 4.89 -4.69 13.10
N SER A 32 4.63 -3.69 13.94
CA SER A 32 3.60 -2.67 13.67
C SER A 32 3.89 -1.86 12.39
N VAL A 33 5.14 -1.42 12.22
CA VAL A 33 5.62 -0.71 11.03
C VAL A 33 5.48 -1.61 9.81
N SER A 34 5.95 -2.86 9.90
CA SER A 34 5.83 -3.85 8.83
C SER A 34 4.38 -4.05 8.37
N ARG A 35 3.43 -4.17 9.31
CA ARG A 35 2.00 -4.33 8.97
C ARG A 35 1.42 -3.07 8.32
N THR A 36 1.77 -1.89 8.82
CA THR A 36 1.33 -0.62 8.24
C THR A 36 1.85 -0.44 6.83
N TYR A 37 3.12 -0.78 6.60
CA TYR A 37 3.74 -0.78 5.27
C TYR A 37 2.97 -1.67 4.28
N TYR A 38 2.76 -2.94 4.60
CA TYR A 38 2.07 -3.85 3.70
C TYR A 38 0.60 -3.45 3.50
N ALA A 39 -0.04 -2.82 4.48
CA ALA A 39 -1.37 -2.24 4.29
C ALA A 39 -1.37 -1.14 3.22
N MET A 40 -0.40 -0.22 3.26
CA MET A 40 -0.23 0.80 2.23
C MET A 40 0.03 0.16 0.86
N PHE A 41 0.91 -0.84 0.80
CA PHE A 41 1.21 -1.56 -0.44
C PHE A 41 -0.03 -2.18 -1.10
N TYR A 42 -0.88 -2.89 -0.34
CA TYR A 42 -2.09 -3.51 -0.89
C TYR A 42 -3.11 -2.47 -1.36
N ILE A 43 -3.20 -1.30 -0.70
CA ILE A 43 -4.05 -0.20 -1.17
C ILE A 43 -3.52 0.37 -2.49
N VAL A 44 -2.21 0.55 -2.61
CA VAL A 44 -1.58 1.04 -3.85
C VAL A 44 -1.78 0.05 -5.00
N GLU A 45 -1.63 -1.24 -4.73
CA GLU A 45 -1.93 -2.30 -5.71
C GLU A 45 -3.40 -2.26 -6.14
N ALA A 46 -4.34 -2.08 -5.20
CA ALA A 46 -5.76 -1.94 -5.50
C ALA A 46 -6.08 -0.68 -6.33
N LEU A 47 -5.41 0.44 -6.08
CA LEU A 47 -5.54 1.68 -6.86
C LEU A 47 -5.05 1.49 -8.30
N LEU A 48 -3.92 0.81 -8.50
CA LEU A 48 -3.41 0.53 -9.84
C LEU A 48 -4.37 -0.40 -10.60
N LEU A 49 -4.89 -1.43 -9.93
CA LEU A 49 -5.91 -2.31 -10.51
C LEU A 49 -7.21 -1.59 -10.87
N SER A 50 -7.59 -0.53 -10.13
CA SER A 50 -8.78 0.27 -10.49
C SER A 50 -8.59 1.07 -11.77
N LYS A 51 -7.35 1.26 -12.23
CA LYS A 51 -6.97 1.79 -13.56
C LYS A 51 -6.63 0.68 -14.57
N ASN A 52 -6.92 -0.59 -14.25
CA ASN A 52 -6.53 -1.78 -15.02
C ASN A 52 -5.01 -1.93 -15.23
N LEU A 53 -4.20 -1.40 -14.31
CA LEU A 53 -2.76 -1.53 -14.32
C LEU A 53 -2.34 -2.64 -13.35
N LYS A 54 -1.54 -3.61 -13.82
CA LYS A 54 -1.04 -4.72 -13.02
C LYS A 54 0.47 -4.83 -13.16
N PHE A 55 1.17 -4.91 -12.03
CA PHE A 55 2.63 -4.99 -11.97
C PHE A 55 3.04 -6.33 -11.38
N LYS A 56 4.12 -6.91 -11.89
CA LYS A 56 4.64 -8.22 -11.46
C LYS A 56 5.70 -8.12 -10.37
N SER A 57 6.15 -6.92 -10.03
CA SER A 57 7.20 -6.70 -9.06
C SER A 57 6.82 -5.60 -8.08
N HIS A 58 7.39 -5.71 -6.89
CA HIS A 58 7.21 -4.76 -5.81
C HIS A 58 7.64 -3.33 -6.22
N ARG A 59 8.83 -3.20 -6.84
CA ARG A 59 9.31 -1.93 -7.41
C ARG A 59 8.38 -1.39 -8.51
N GLY A 60 7.80 -2.28 -9.31
CA GLY A 60 6.83 -1.91 -10.34
C GLY A 60 5.58 -1.25 -9.78
N VAL A 61 5.03 -1.78 -8.68
CA VAL A 61 3.88 -1.17 -7.98
C VAL A 61 4.22 0.24 -7.47
N ILE A 62 5.37 0.42 -6.82
CA ILE A 62 5.82 1.74 -6.33
C ILE A 62 6.01 2.73 -7.48
N SER A 63 6.66 2.30 -8.57
CA SER A 63 6.89 3.14 -9.74
C SER A 63 5.57 3.52 -10.42
N GLY A 64 4.67 2.55 -10.61
CA GLY A 64 3.34 2.78 -11.18
C GLY A 64 2.50 3.74 -10.35
N PHE A 65 2.57 3.65 -9.02
CA PHE A 65 1.92 4.62 -8.14
C PHE A 65 2.45 6.03 -8.36
N GLY A 66 3.78 6.19 -8.39
CA GLY A 66 4.40 7.48 -8.72
C GLY A 66 3.91 8.05 -10.04
N GLN A 67 3.93 7.23 -11.10
CA GLN A 67 3.56 7.66 -12.44
C GLN A 67 2.08 8.03 -12.59
N HIS A 68 1.17 7.23 -12.03
CA HIS A 68 -0.27 7.36 -12.33
C HIS A 68 -1.07 8.14 -11.29
N PHE A 69 -0.49 8.37 -10.10
CA PHE A 69 -1.20 8.97 -8.97
C PHE A 69 -0.47 10.17 -8.36
N ILE A 70 0.87 10.15 -8.31
CA ILE A 70 1.65 11.26 -7.74
C ILE A 70 1.94 12.32 -8.80
N ASN A 71 2.53 11.92 -9.93
CA ASN A 71 2.87 12.84 -11.02
C ASN A 71 1.63 13.47 -11.68
N THR A 72 0.46 12.87 -11.46
CA THR A 72 -0.85 13.36 -11.91
C THR A 72 -1.54 14.25 -10.87
N ASN A 73 -0.88 14.55 -9.74
CA ASN A 73 -1.40 15.34 -8.61
C ASN A 73 -2.69 14.80 -7.97
N ILE A 74 -3.01 13.51 -8.16
CA ILE A 74 -4.16 12.87 -7.49
C ILE A 74 -3.84 12.65 -6.01
N PHE A 75 -2.58 12.34 -5.69
CA PHE A 75 -2.09 12.19 -4.33
C PHE A 75 -0.80 13.00 -4.12
N PRO A 76 -0.56 13.48 -2.89
CA PRO A 76 0.64 14.25 -2.57
C PRO A 76 1.89 13.37 -2.58
N LYS A 77 3.02 13.94 -3.02
CA LYS A 77 4.33 13.26 -3.13
C LYS A 77 4.75 12.53 -1.85
N ILE A 78 4.45 13.11 -0.69
CA ILE A 78 4.76 12.53 0.63
C ILE A 78 4.23 11.09 0.79
N MET A 79 3.14 10.72 0.13
CA MET A 79 2.60 9.35 0.20
C MET A 79 3.51 8.35 -0.50
N SER A 80 4.13 8.73 -1.63
CA SER A 80 5.12 7.87 -2.29
C SER A 80 6.44 7.85 -1.54
N ASP A 81 6.85 8.95 -0.91
CA ASP A 81 8.07 8.98 -0.10
C ASP A 81 7.92 8.05 1.11
N ARG A 82 6.79 8.10 1.82
CA ARG A 82 6.48 7.18 2.93
C ARG A 82 6.42 5.72 2.49
N LEU A 83 5.84 5.44 1.32
CA LEU A 83 5.78 4.07 0.80
C LEU A 83 7.18 3.52 0.46
N ARG A 84 8.08 4.36 -0.06
CA ARG A 84 9.46 3.97 -0.38
C ARG A 84 10.33 3.80 0.86
N ASN A 85 10.17 4.69 1.84
CA ASN A 85 11.05 4.77 3.00
C ASN A 85 10.60 3.89 4.18
N ALA A 86 9.42 3.26 4.09
CA ALA A 86 8.94 2.33 5.12
C ALA A 86 9.69 0.99 5.15
N ILE A 87 10.64 0.77 4.22
CA ILE A 87 11.68 -0.25 4.29
C ILE A 87 13.02 0.46 4.04
N GLY A 88 13.59 1.02 5.10
CA GLY A 88 14.92 1.62 5.12
C GLY A 88 15.52 1.39 6.48
#